data_AF-A0A956VCD6-F1
#
_entry.id   AF-A0A956VCD6-F1
#
_cell.length_a   1.000
_cell.length_b   1.000
_cell.length_c   1.000
_cell.angle_alpha   90.00
_cell.angle_beta   90.00
_cell.angle_gamma   90.00
#
_symmetry.space_group_name_H-M   'P 1'
#
loop_
_entity.id
_entity.type
_entity.pdbx_description
1 polymer ?
#
loop_
_entity_poly.entity_id
_entity_poly.type
_entity_poly.pdbx_seq_one_letter_code
_entity_poly.pdbx_strand_id
1 'polypeptide(L)' 'MTHFQKWRLFSPLGLTLIGLGLSLLGHSIGLKLQGNSTLIWFSWGTLSLIVCNAGIAIFAEGVKARVLFEVQNR' A
#
# COMPACT_ATOMS: atom_id res chain seq x y z
N MET A 1 -1.51 -0.79 23.18
CA MET A 1 -0.76 -1.60 22.21
C MET A 1 0.68 -1.10 22.20
N THR A 2 1.65 -1.94 22.53
CA THR A 2 3.07 -1.61 22.61
C THR A 2 3.61 -1.24 21.22
N HIS A 3 4.45 -0.20 21.11
CA HIS A 3 4.97 0.32 19.84
C HIS A 3 5.59 -0.75 18.91
N PHE A 4 6.19 -1.80 19.49
CA PHE A 4 6.74 -2.95 18.76
C PHE A 4 5.69 -3.81 18.03
N GLN A 5 4.50 -3.98 18.62
CA GLN A 5 3.43 -4.77 17.98
C GLN A 5 2.83 -4.03 16.79
N LYS A 6 2.72 -2.69 16.89
CA LYS A 6 2.32 -1.84 15.77
C LYS A 6 3.34 -1.96 14.63
N TRP A 7 4.63 -1.85 14.91
CA TRP A 7 5.66 -1.96 13.88
C TRP A 7 5.64 -3.29 13.12
N ARG A 8 5.61 -4.40 13.86
CA ARG A 8 5.65 -5.75 13.29
C ARG A 8 4.42 -6.09 12.44
N LEU A 9 3.28 -5.45 12.71
CA LEU A 9 2.07 -5.64 11.93
C LEU A 9 2.00 -4.65 10.75
N PHE A 10 2.32 -3.37 10.95
CA PHE A 10 2.20 -2.34 9.91
C PHE A 10 3.22 -2.50 8.77
N SER A 11 4.43 -3.01 9.03
CA SER A 11 5.41 -3.24 7.95
C SER A 11 4.96 -4.26 6.91
N PRO A 12 4.59 -5.51 7.27
CA PRO A 12 4.12 -6.48 6.29
C PRO A 12 2.76 -6.09 5.71
N LEU A 13 1.88 -5.46 6.50
CA LEU A 13 0.54 -5.06 6.06
C LEU A 13 0.60 -3.89 5.06
N GLY A 14 1.50 -2.93 5.25
CA GLY A 14 1.78 -1.88 4.27
C GLY A 14 2.35 -2.46 2.97
N LEU A 15 3.29 -3.42 3.08
CA LEU A 15 3.89 -4.08 1.91
C LEU A 15 2.86 -4.92 1.12
N THR A 16 1.96 -5.64 1.81
CA THR A 16 0.90 -6.39 1.14
C THR A 16 -0.15 -5.48 0.51
N LEU A 17 -0.47 -4.33 1.12
CA LEU A 17 -1.34 -3.33 0.50
C LEU A 17 -0.73 -2.73 -0.77
N ILE A 18 0.58 -2.47 -0.78
CA ILE A 18 1.29 -2.00 -1.97
C ILE A 18 1.20 -3.06 -3.08
N GLY A 19 1.48 -4.33 -2.76
CA GLY A 19 1.34 -5.45 -3.71
C GLY A 19 -0.10 -5.63 -4.21
N LEU A 20 -1.09 -5.43 -3.34
CA LEU A 20 -2.51 -5.44 -3.71
C LEU A 20 -2.82 -4.28 -4.66
N GLY A 21 -2.36 -3.06 -4.36
CA GLY A 21 -2.48 -1.90 -5.24
C GLY A 21 -1.89 -2.13 -6.63
N LEU A 22 -0.68 -2.72 -6.71
CA LEU A 22 -0.04 -3.12 -7.97
C LEU A 22 -0.83 -4.19 -8.74
N SER A 23 -1.44 -5.14 -8.03
CA SER A 23 -2.25 -6.19 -8.64
C SER A 23 -3.55 -5.61 -9.23
N LEU A 24 -4.20 -4.70 -8.49
CA LEU A 24 -5.34 -3.92 -8.98
C LEU A 24 -4.98 -3.06 -10.19
N LEU A 25 -3.76 -2.50 -10.21
CA LEU A 25 -3.26 -1.74 -11.35
C LEU A 25 -3.14 -2.62 -12.59
N GLY A 26 -2.56 -3.82 -12.44
CA GLY A 26 -2.45 -4.81 -13.50
C GLY A 26 -3.83 -5.21 -14.04
N HIS A 27 -4.81 -5.40 -13.14
CA HIS A 27 -6.20 -5.68 -13.53
C HIS A 27 -6.82 -4.52 -14.33
N SER A 28 -6.64 -3.28 -13.88
CA SER A 28 -7.07 -2.08 -14.61
C SER A 28 -6.44 -2.01 -16.01
N ILE A 29 -5.14 -2.30 -16.15
CA ILE A 29 -4.46 -2.31 -17.44
C ILE A 29 -5.02 -3.43 -18.33
N GLY A 30 -5.28 -4.61 -17.77
CA GLY A 30 -5.92 -5.72 -18.48
C GLY A 30 -7.30 -5.34 -19.03
N LEU A 31 -8.13 -4.67 -18.22
CA LEU A 31 -9.45 -4.17 -18.65
C LEU A 31 -9.33 -3.15 -19.79
N LYS A 32 -8.34 -2.25 -19.71
CA LYS A 32 -8.03 -1.30 -20.80
C LYS A 32 -7.66 -2.02 -22.09
N LEU A 33 -6.81 -3.05 -22.02
CA LEU A 33 -6.37 -3.82 -23.18
C LEU A 33 -7.49 -4.66 -23.80
N GLN A 34 -8.45 -5.12 -22.99
CA GLN A 34 -9.62 -5.88 -23.46
C GLN A 34 -10.71 -5.00 -24.12
N GLY A 35 -10.52 -3.68 -24.18
CA GLY A 35 -11.50 -2.77 -24.78
C GLY A 35 -12.73 -2.51 -23.90
N ASN A 36 -12.66 -2.79 -22.59
CA ASN A 36 -13.73 -2.43 -21.66
C ASN A 36 -13.89 -0.92 -21.53
N SER A 37 -15.08 -0.49 -21.06
CA SER A 37 -15.42 0.92 -20.92
C SER A 37 -14.35 1.70 -20.15
N THR A 38 -13.97 2.87 -20.68
CA THR A 38 -12.92 3.73 -20.13
C THR A 38 -13.17 4.11 -18.68
N LEU A 39 -14.43 4.27 -18.28
CA LEU A 39 -14.83 4.56 -16.90
C LEU A 39 -14.51 3.41 -15.93
N ILE A 40 -14.62 2.17 -16.39
CA ILE A 40 -14.37 0.98 -15.55
C ILE A 40 -12.88 0.81 -15.33
N TRP A 41 -12.05 0.87 -16.39
CA TRP A 41 -10.61 0.77 -16.18
C TRP A 41 -10.11 1.97 -15.37
N PHE A 42 -10.61 3.18 -15.63
CA PHE A 42 -10.11 4.39 -14.96
C PHE A 42 -10.44 4.40 -13.47
N SER A 43 -11.65 3.97 -13.10
CA SER A 43 -12.04 3.82 -11.69
C SER A 43 -11.21 2.75 -10.97
N TRP A 44 -10.97 1.59 -11.58
CA TRP A 44 -10.08 0.56 -11.03
C TRP A 44 -8.63 1.02 -10.90
N GLY A 45 -8.12 1.78 -11.88
CA GLY A 45 -6.79 2.38 -11.81
C GLY A 45 -6.68 3.43 -10.70
N THR A 46 -7.72 4.24 -10.50
CA THR A 46 -7.76 5.24 -9.42
C THR A 46 -7.83 4.55 -8.06
N LEU A 47 -8.66 3.52 -7.93
CA LEU A 47 -8.75 2.71 -6.71
C LEU A 47 -7.41 2.04 -6.37
N SER A 48 -6.73 1.48 -7.39
CA SER A 48 -5.38 0.95 -7.27
C SER A 48 -4.39 1.98 -6.71
N LEU A 49 -4.39 3.21 -7.25
CA LEU A 49 -3.54 4.29 -6.75
C LEU A 49 -3.82 4.62 -5.28
N ILE A 50 -5.10 4.70 -4.90
CA ILE A 50 -5.51 4.99 -3.52
C ILE A 50 -4.98 3.90 -2.58
N VAL A 51 -5.20 2.63 -2.92
CA VAL A 51 -4.74 1.49 -2.11
C VAL A 51 -3.21 1.44 -2.02
N CYS A 52 -2.52 1.69 -3.13
CA CYS A 52 -1.05 1.71 -3.16
C CYS A 52 -0.50 2.85 -2.28
N ASN A 53 -1.04 4.06 -2.40
CA ASN A 53 -0.61 5.22 -1.61
C ASN A 53 -0.91 5.04 -0.11
N ALA A 54 -2.07 4.48 0.23
CA ALA A 54 -2.41 4.10 1.60
C ALA A 54 -1.43 3.05 2.15
N GLY A 55 -1.06 2.05 1.35
CA GLY A 55 -0.04 1.05 1.70
C GLY A 55 1.32 1.67 2.00
N ILE A 56 1.76 2.63 1.18
CA ILE A 56 3.01 3.38 1.39
C ILE A 56 2.96 4.17 2.70
N ALA A 57 1.86 4.87 2.99
CA ALA A 57 1.72 5.64 4.23
C ALA A 57 1.78 4.74 5.48
N ILE A 58 1.10 3.59 5.44
CA ILE A 58 1.12 2.60 6.51
C ILE A 58 2.52 2.00 6.69
N PHE A 59 3.19 1.68 5.60
CA PHE A 59 4.56 1.18 5.62
C PHE A 59 5.53 2.21 6.21
N ALA A 60 5.40 3.48 5.83
CA ALA A 60 6.23 4.58 6.32
C ALA A 60 6.06 4.82 7.83
N GLU A 61 4.83 4.78 8.35
CA GLU A 61 4.56 4.85 9.79
C GLU A 61 5.20 3.67 10.54
N GLY A 62 5.20 2.47 9.93
CA GLY A 62 6.00 1.35 10.39
C GLY A 62 7.48 1.73 10.48
N VAL A 63 8.13 2.03 9.37
CA VAL A 63 9.57 2.36 9.33
C VAL A 63 9.93 3.44 10.36
N LYS A 64 9.14 4.50 10.46
CA LYS A 64 9.33 5.59 11.43
C LYS A 64 9.32 5.10 12.87
N ALA A 65 8.39 4.21 13.25
CA ALA A 65 8.32 3.65 14.60
C ALA A 65 9.59 2.85 14.98
N ARG A 66 10.19 2.13 14.03
CA ARG A 66 11.47 1.42 14.27
C ARG A 66 12.64 2.38 14.37
N VAL A 67 12.73 3.35 13.48
CA VAL A 67 13.82 4.34 13.49
C VAL A 67 13.79 5.14 14.79
N LEU A 68 12.61 5.58 15.24
CA LEU A 68 12.47 6.32 16.50
C LEU A 68 12.91 5.49 17.71
N PHE A 69 12.57 4.19 17.73
CA PHE A 69 13.01 3.26 18.76
C PHE A 69 14.54 3.11 18.78
N GLU A 70 15.16 3.01 17.61
CA GLU A 70 16.61 2.85 17.47
C GLU A 70 17.38 4.13 17.88
N VAL A 71 16.84 5.31 17.56
CA VAL A 71 17.42 6.60 17.96
C VAL A 71 17.29 6.86 19.47
N GLN A 72 16.16 6.49 20.08
CA GLN A 72 15.92 6.67 21.52
C GLN A 72 16.80 5.74 22.38
N ASN A 73 17.16 4.56 21.85
CA ASN A 73 17.95 3.56 22.56
C ASN A 73 19.46 3.69 22.30
N ARG A 74 19.90 4.89 21.89
CA ARG A 74 21.29 5.27 21.62
C ARG A 74 21.72 6.38 22.56
#